data_AF-A0A956HX92-F1
#
_entry.id   AF-A0A956HX92-F1
#
_cell.length_a   1.000
_cell.length_b   1.000
_cell.length_c   1.000
_cell.angle_alpha   90.00
_cell.angle_beta   90.00
_cell.angle_gamma   90.00
#
_symmetry.space_group_name_H-M   'P 1'
#
loop_
_entity.id
_entity.type
_entity.pdbx_description
1 polymer ?
#
loop_
_entity_poly.entity_id
_entity_poly.type
_entity_poly.pdbx_seq_one_letter_code
_entity_poly.pdbx_strand_id
1 'polypeptide(L)'
;MKKLPRIRSAFALFLFAASAPAAAHAQSGDDARRSQVIVSGTDIKITVGDVEDAIAQQSPFMRVRYRDPAKLAELVESMVNASLFAREATARGYDKDPDVVRNTKQTAVQTMIRKTIDDALTPESIPEPEVKAYYDAHSNEFHRPGLVRVSHILVPTKARAMEILAEAK
;
A
#
# COMPACT_ATOMS: atom_id res chain seq x y z
N MET A 1 36.88 41.68 -43.10
CA MET A 1 35.77 42.60 -43.42
C MET A 1 34.93 42.01 -44.55
N LYS A 2 33.72 41.51 -44.27
CA LYS A 2 32.61 41.51 -45.24
C LYS A 2 31.30 41.27 -44.49
N LYS A 3 30.47 42.31 -44.43
CA LYS A 3 29.16 42.36 -43.76
C LYS A 3 28.05 42.01 -44.76
N LEU A 4 27.05 41.26 -44.25
CA LEU A 4 25.60 41.23 -44.58
C LEU A 4 25.19 40.79 -46.02
N PRO A 5 23.93 40.32 -46.26
CA PRO A 5 22.67 40.78 -45.65
C PRO A 5 21.60 39.73 -45.27
N ARG A 6 20.54 40.29 -44.65
CA ARG A 6 19.29 39.70 -44.14
C ARG A 6 18.34 39.26 -45.26
N ILE A 7 17.63 38.15 -45.06
CA ILE A 7 16.34 37.77 -45.71
C ILE A 7 15.55 37.01 -44.63
N ARG A 8 14.54 37.59 -43.94
CA ARG A 8 13.10 37.77 -44.28
C ARG A 8 12.34 36.48 -44.63
N SER A 9 11.44 36.11 -43.71
CA SER A 9 10.18 35.37 -43.89
C SER A 9 10.26 33.84 -44.03
N ALA A 10 9.67 33.11 -43.07
CA ALA A 10 8.32 32.52 -43.22
C ALA A 10 8.06 31.45 -42.14
N PHE A 11 6.96 31.65 -41.40
CA PHE A 11 5.94 30.65 -41.07
C PHE A 11 6.41 29.23 -40.68
N ALA A 12 6.50 28.97 -39.37
CA ALA A 12 6.23 27.65 -38.81
C ALA A 12 5.38 27.85 -37.55
N LEU A 13 4.07 27.85 -37.79
CA LEU A 13 3.02 27.67 -36.80
C LEU A 13 3.22 26.29 -36.15
N PHE A 14 3.82 26.24 -34.97
CA PHE A 14 3.60 25.15 -34.04
C PHE A 14 2.87 25.71 -32.83
N LEU A 15 1.56 25.68 -32.94
CA LEU A 15 0.63 25.89 -31.85
C LEU A 15 0.79 24.70 -30.89
N PHE A 16 1.81 24.73 -30.02
CA PHE A 16 1.82 23.84 -28.86
C PHE A 16 0.93 24.49 -27.80
N ALA A 17 -0.39 24.33 -27.98
CA ALA A 17 -1.35 24.53 -26.92
C ALA A 17 -1.10 23.43 -25.88
N ALA A 18 -0.19 23.69 -24.95
CA ALA A 18 -0.07 22.92 -23.72
C ALA A 18 -1.33 23.19 -22.88
N SER A 19 -2.40 22.45 -23.14
CA SER A 19 -3.53 22.37 -22.23
C SER A 19 -3.16 21.52 -21.02
N ALA A 20 -2.47 22.11 -20.05
CA ALA A 20 -2.42 21.56 -18.70
C ALA A 20 -2.17 22.64 -17.62
N PRO A 21 -3.11 23.57 -17.35
CA PRO A 21 -3.12 24.27 -16.06
C PRO A 21 -4.07 23.63 -15.04
N ALA A 22 -4.99 22.75 -15.45
CA ALA A 22 -6.05 22.26 -14.56
C ALA A 22 -5.53 21.36 -13.42
N ALA A 23 -4.54 20.50 -13.68
CA ALA A 23 -3.97 19.62 -12.66
C ALA A 23 -3.17 20.38 -11.59
N ALA A 24 -2.40 21.40 -11.99
CA ALA A 24 -1.58 22.20 -11.07
C ALA A 24 -2.42 23.09 -10.15
N HIS A 25 -3.54 23.64 -10.65
CA HIS A 25 -4.46 24.44 -9.81
C HIS A 25 -5.25 23.55 -8.84
N ALA A 26 -5.66 22.36 -9.28
CA ALA A 26 -6.38 21.39 -8.45
C ALA A 26 -5.51 20.86 -7.30
N GLN A 27 -4.23 20.55 -7.57
CA GLN A 27 -3.28 20.15 -6.53
C GLN A 27 -3.03 21.27 -5.52
N SER A 28 -2.84 22.52 -5.98
CA SER A 28 -2.62 23.65 -5.06
C SER A 28 -3.82 23.94 -4.13
N GLY A 29 -5.04 23.69 -4.60
CA GLY A 29 -6.26 23.86 -3.81
C GLY A 29 -6.43 22.77 -2.76
N ASP A 30 -6.11 21.52 -3.09
CA ASP A 30 -6.17 20.41 -2.13
C ASP A 30 -5.05 20.51 -1.09
N ASP A 31 -3.84 20.87 -1.49
CA ASP A 31 -2.72 21.10 -0.55
C ASP A 31 -3.06 22.19 0.47
N ALA A 32 -3.68 23.29 0.00
CA ALA A 32 -4.14 24.37 0.87
C ALA A 32 -5.19 23.88 1.88
N ARG A 33 -6.18 23.09 1.43
CA ARG A 33 -7.21 22.49 2.29
C ARG A 33 -6.61 21.52 3.31
N ARG A 34 -5.72 20.63 2.87
CA ARG A 34 -5.04 19.65 3.72
C ARG A 34 -4.15 20.32 4.76
N SER A 35 -3.59 21.49 4.46
CA SER A 35 -2.78 22.27 5.40
C SER A 35 -3.58 22.97 6.51
N GLN A 36 -4.91 23.04 6.38
CA GLN A 36 -5.78 23.68 7.37
C GLN A 36 -5.65 22.97 8.73
N VAL A 37 -5.44 23.76 9.77
CA VAL A 37 -5.26 23.26 11.14
C VAL A 37 -6.62 23.03 11.78
N ILE A 38 -6.85 21.83 12.28
CA ILE A 38 -8.05 21.46 13.05
C ILE A 38 -7.76 21.63 14.55
N VAL A 39 -6.57 21.23 15.00
CA VAL A 39 -6.16 21.35 16.40
C VAL A 39 -4.79 22.02 16.49
N SER A 40 -4.69 23.05 17.32
CA SER A 40 -3.44 23.73 17.66
C SER A 40 -3.25 23.79 19.17
N GLY A 41 -2.10 23.31 19.65
CA GLY A 41 -1.59 23.50 21.01
C GLY A 41 -0.11 23.91 20.98
N THR A 42 0.51 24.09 22.14
CA THR A 42 1.89 24.62 22.29
C THR A 42 2.90 23.97 21.34
N ASP A 43 2.85 22.64 21.20
CA ASP A 43 3.70 21.87 20.28
C ASP A 43 2.92 20.78 19.51
N ILE A 44 1.59 20.91 19.45
CA ILE A 44 0.72 19.93 18.77
C ILE A 44 -0.01 20.65 17.66
N LYS A 45 0.19 20.21 16.43
CA LYS A 45 -0.52 20.71 15.26
C LYS A 45 -1.08 19.50 14.52
N ILE A 46 -2.40 19.43 14.42
CA ILE A 46 -3.10 18.41 13.62
C ILE A 46 -3.86 19.13 12.51
N THR A 47 -3.55 18.73 11.29
CA THR A 47 -4.14 19.29 10.07
C THR A 47 -5.22 18.37 9.50
N VAL A 48 -6.00 18.90 8.54
CA VAL A 48 -6.96 18.10 7.78
C VAL A 48 -6.26 16.94 7.06
N GLY A 49 -5.07 17.18 6.50
CA GLY A 49 -4.28 16.15 5.84
C GLY A 49 -3.89 15.01 6.78
N ASP A 50 -3.50 15.31 8.02
CA ASP A 50 -3.11 14.29 9.00
C ASP A 50 -4.28 13.36 9.34
N VAL A 51 -5.50 13.91 9.48
CA VAL A 51 -6.72 13.13 9.76
C VAL A 51 -7.08 12.27 8.56
N GLU A 52 -6.98 12.81 7.34
CA GLU A 52 -7.23 12.06 6.11
C GLU A 52 -6.23 10.92 5.92
N ASP A 53 -4.96 11.15 6.21
CA ASP A 53 -3.91 10.13 6.10
C ASP A 53 -4.11 9.03 7.15
N ALA A 54 -4.50 9.41 8.37
CA ALA A 54 -4.84 8.45 9.42
C ALA A 54 -6.02 7.55 9.00
N ILE A 55 -7.05 8.12 8.34
CA ILE A 55 -8.18 7.37 7.79
C ILE A 55 -7.73 6.51 6.59
N ALA A 56 -6.88 7.03 5.71
CA ALA A 56 -6.40 6.33 4.53
C ALA A 56 -5.57 5.08 4.89
N GLN A 57 -4.86 5.10 6.01
CA GLN A 57 -4.14 3.93 6.52
C GLN A 57 -5.07 2.81 7.03
N GLN A 58 -6.34 3.11 7.33
CA GLN A 58 -7.30 2.10 7.75
C GLN A 58 -7.78 1.25 6.57
N SER A 59 -8.23 0.02 6.87
CA SER A 59 -8.85 -0.84 5.86
C SER A 59 -10.11 -0.19 5.28
N PRO A 60 -10.48 -0.46 4.00
CA PRO A 60 -11.63 0.19 3.36
C PRO A 60 -12.93 0.08 4.17
N PHE A 61 -13.14 -1.06 4.85
CA PHE A 61 -14.30 -1.29 5.71
C PHE A 61 -14.32 -0.37 6.94
N MET A 62 -13.17 -0.13 7.56
CA MET A 62 -13.06 0.72 8.74
C MET A 62 -13.22 2.21 8.41
N ARG A 63 -12.83 2.63 7.20
CA ARG A 63 -12.98 4.03 6.73
C ARG A 63 -14.42 4.52 6.77
N VAL A 64 -15.39 3.63 6.52
CA VAL A 64 -16.83 3.98 6.47
C VAL A 64 -17.32 4.57 7.80
N ARG A 65 -16.74 4.14 8.93
CA ARG A 65 -17.13 4.58 10.27
C ARG A 65 -16.83 6.05 10.53
N TYR A 66 -15.83 6.62 9.86
CA TYR A 66 -15.45 8.04 10.01
C TYR A 66 -16.32 9.00 9.19
N ARG A 67 -17.36 8.49 8.50
CA ARG A 67 -18.44 9.34 7.97
C ARG A 67 -19.31 9.94 9.06
N ASP A 68 -19.36 9.30 10.22
CA ASP A 68 -20.04 9.83 11.41
C ASP A 68 -19.16 10.91 12.07
N PRO A 69 -19.64 12.16 12.21
CA PRO A 69 -18.89 13.24 12.87
C PRO A 69 -18.44 12.90 14.29
N ALA A 70 -19.21 12.09 15.04
CA ALA A 70 -18.83 11.69 16.40
C ALA A 70 -17.58 10.80 16.37
N LYS A 71 -17.49 9.87 15.41
CA LYS A 71 -16.32 9.00 15.23
C LYS A 71 -15.10 9.76 14.69
N LEU A 72 -15.33 10.78 13.89
CA LEU A 72 -14.27 11.69 13.46
C LEU A 72 -13.70 12.47 14.66
N ALA A 73 -14.56 12.97 15.54
CA ALA A 73 -14.12 13.67 16.75
C ALA A 73 -13.31 12.75 17.69
N GLU A 74 -13.78 11.52 17.92
CA GLU A 74 -13.03 10.49 18.68
C GLU A 74 -11.65 10.22 18.08
N LEU A 75 -11.54 10.15 16.74
CA LEU A 75 -10.25 9.96 16.07
C LEU A 75 -9.32 11.15 16.35
N VAL A 76 -9.79 12.37 16.17
CA VAL A 76 -8.99 13.58 16.41
C VAL A 76 -8.53 13.65 17.86
N GLU A 77 -9.42 13.36 18.81
CA GLU A 77 -9.07 13.30 20.24
C GLU A 77 -7.99 12.24 20.51
N SER A 78 -8.11 11.05 19.92
CA SER A 78 -7.10 10.00 20.05
C SER A 78 -5.73 10.43 19.49
N MET A 79 -5.70 11.20 18.40
CA MET A 79 -4.46 11.74 17.81
C MET A 79 -3.82 12.79 18.72
N VAL A 80 -4.62 13.64 19.37
CA VAL A 80 -4.13 14.60 20.36
C VAL A 80 -3.50 13.87 21.55
N ASN A 81 -4.20 12.87 22.09
CA ASN A 81 -3.70 12.07 23.22
C ASN A 81 -2.40 11.34 22.87
N ALA A 82 -2.32 10.72 21.70
CA ALA A 82 -1.09 10.09 21.21
C ALA A 82 0.08 11.07 21.12
N SER A 83 -0.18 12.29 20.64
CA SER A 83 0.84 13.36 20.55
C SER A 83 1.33 13.80 21.93
N LEU A 84 0.41 13.92 22.90
CA LEU A 84 0.77 14.24 24.30
C LEU A 84 1.63 13.15 24.93
N PHE A 85 1.29 11.87 24.71
CA PHE A 85 2.09 10.75 25.19
C PHE A 85 3.47 10.69 24.52
N ALA A 86 3.54 10.93 23.21
CA ALA A 86 4.81 10.97 22.49
C ALA A 86 5.74 12.06 23.04
N ARG A 87 5.18 13.25 23.35
CA ARG A 87 5.95 14.33 23.98
C ARG A 87 6.49 13.91 25.34
N GLU A 88 5.65 13.32 26.18
CA GLU A 88 6.07 12.86 27.51
C GLU A 88 7.12 11.75 27.42
N ALA A 89 6.99 10.83 26.46
CA ALA A 89 7.96 9.78 26.22
C ALA A 89 9.35 10.35 25.90
N THR A 90 9.42 11.35 25.01
CA THR A 90 10.67 12.06 24.69
C THR A 90 11.20 12.85 25.89
N ALA A 91 10.34 13.54 26.64
CA ALA A 91 10.75 14.28 27.83
C ALA A 91 11.37 13.37 28.90
N ARG A 92 10.90 12.12 28.99
CA ARG A 92 11.43 11.07 29.87
C ARG A 92 12.62 10.30 29.27
N GLY A 93 13.03 10.59 28.04
CA GLY A 93 14.19 9.97 27.40
C GLY A 93 13.95 8.59 26.79
N TYR A 94 12.69 8.15 26.61
CA TYR A 94 12.38 6.86 25.96
C TYR A 94 12.80 6.82 24.48
N ASP A 95 12.96 7.98 23.85
CA ASP A 95 13.51 8.11 22.50
C ASP A 95 14.97 7.65 22.38
N LYS A 96 15.70 7.64 23.50
CA LYS A 96 17.12 7.22 23.59
C LYS A 96 17.29 5.79 24.09
N ASP A 97 16.20 5.13 24.46
CA ASP A 97 16.24 3.74 24.91
C ASP A 97 16.81 2.84 23.79
N PRO A 98 17.78 1.95 24.09
CA PRO A 98 18.42 1.11 23.08
C PRO A 98 17.44 0.23 22.28
N ASP A 99 16.36 -0.24 22.92
CA ASP A 99 15.35 -1.06 22.25
C ASP A 99 14.52 -0.22 21.28
N VAL A 100 14.13 1.00 21.68
CA VAL A 100 13.41 1.95 20.82
C VAL A 100 14.27 2.34 19.62
N VAL A 101 15.53 2.71 19.83
CA VAL A 101 16.45 3.11 18.76
C VAL A 101 16.67 1.96 17.77
N ARG A 102 16.83 0.72 18.26
CA ARG A 102 16.97 -0.47 17.41
C ARG A 102 15.72 -0.67 16.55
N ASN A 103 14.54 -0.62 17.17
CA ASN A 103 13.26 -0.83 16.47
C ASN A 103 12.99 0.26 15.43
N THR A 104 13.32 1.52 15.71
CA THR A 104 13.21 2.62 14.75
C THR A 104 14.10 2.40 13.53
N LYS A 105 15.37 1.99 13.75
CA LYS A 105 16.29 1.68 12.63
C LYS A 105 15.78 0.51 11.78
N GLN A 106 15.29 -0.56 12.41
CA GLN A 106 14.74 -1.71 11.68
C GLN A 106 13.50 -1.32 10.88
N THR A 107 12.60 -0.53 11.46
CA THR A 107 11.41 -0.01 10.78
C THR A 107 11.78 0.88 9.58
N ALA A 108 12.82 1.72 9.72
CA ALA A 108 13.31 2.55 8.63
C ALA A 108 13.83 1.70 7.45
N VAL A 109 14.60 0.65 7.73
CA VAL A 109 15.09 -0.28 6.69
C VAL A 109 13.91 -0.99 6.00
N GLN A 110 12.96 -1.52 6.77
CA GLN A 110 11.79 -2.21 6.21
C GLN A 110 10.93 -1.27 5.34
N THR A 111 10.77 -0.02 5.77
CA THR A 111 10.03 1.00 5.01
C THR A 111 10.73 1.33 3.70
N MET A 112 12.06 1.42 3.71
CA MET A 112 12.85 1.64 2.51
C MET A 112 12.68 0.48 1.53
N ILE A 113 12.82 -0.76 1.99
CA ILE A 113 12.64 -1.96 1.15
C ILE A 113 11.25 -1.95 0.51
N ARG A 114 10.19 -1.75 1.30
CA ARG A 114 8.82 -1.70 0.79
C ARG A 114 8.66 -0.65 -0.31
N LYS A 115 9.11 0.58 -0.05
CA LYS A 115 8.90 1.70 -0.99
C LYS A 115 9.75 1.60 -2.26
N THR A 116 10.93 0.99 -2.18
CA THR A 116 11.90 0.95 -3.29
C THR A 116 11.81 -0.33 -4.11
N ILE A 117 11.39 -1.43 -3.49
CA ILE A 117 11.29 -2.74 -4.13
C ILE A 117 9.80 -3.06 -4.36
N ASP A 118 9.03 -3.26 -3.28
CA ASP A 118 7.67 -3.79 -3.38
C ASP A 118 6.72 -2.83 -4.12
N ASP A 119 6.74 -1.54 -3.76
CA ASP A 119 5.87 -0.54 -4.37
C ASP A 119 6.33 -0.17 -5.80
N ALA A 120 7.61 -0.43 -6.13
CA ALA A 120 8.14 -0.21 -7.48
C ALA A 120 7.79 -1.37 -8.44
N LEU A 121 7.67 -2.59 -7.92
CA LEU A 121 7.26 -3.79 -8.63
C LEU A 121 5.74 -3.92 -8.64
N THR A 122 5.08 -3.13 -9.48
CA THR A 122 3.62 -3.26 -9.63
C THR A 122 3.27 -4.47 -10.49
N PRO A 123 2.10 -5.11 -10.33
CA PRO A 123 1.69 -6.24 -11.18
C PRO A 123 1.72 -5.91 -12.67
N GLU A 124 1.49 -4.64 -13.04
CA GLU A 124 1.55 -4.15 -14.41
C GLU A 124 2.97 -4.09 -14.98
N SER A 125 3.99 -4.12 -14.12
CA SER A 125 5.40 -4.16 -14.52
C SER A 125 5.87 -5.56 -14.95
N ILE A 126 5.06 -6.60 -14.71
CA ILE A 126 5.39 -7.99 -15.04
C ILE A 126 4.75 -8.36 -16.39
N PRO A 127 5.54 -8.68 -17.43
CA PRO A 127 4.99 -9.03 -18.74
C PRO A 127 4.19 -10.34 -18.71
N GLU A 128 2.99 -10.33 -19.29
CA GLU A 128 2.15 -11.53 -19.42
C GLU A 128 2.86 -12.74 -20.08
N PRO A 129 3.73 -12.57 -21.11
CA PRO A 129 4.48 -13.68 -21.69
C PRO A 129 5.41 -14.38 -20.68
N GLU A 130 6.01 -13.64 -19.75
CA GLU A 130 6.89 -14.18 -18.71
C GLU A 130 6.09 -14.96 -17.67
N VAL A 131 4.91 -14.44 -17.29
CA VAL A 131 3.98 -15.15 -16.41
C VAL A 131 3.56 -16.49 -17.02
N LYS A 132 3.22 -16.48 -18.32
CA LYS A 132 2.84 -17.71 -19.03
C LYS A 132 4.00 -18.70 -19.10
N ALA A 133 5.21 -18.24 -19.42
CA ALA A 133 6.39 -19.09 -19.47
C ALA A 133 6.70 -19.73 -18.10
N TYR A 134 6.56 -18.97 -17.01
CA TYR A 134 6.72 -19.50 -15.65
C TYR A 134 5.65 -20.54 -15.31
N TYR A 135 4.38 -20.27 -15.62
CA TYR A 135 3.28 -21.21 -15.41
C TYR A 135 3.47 -22.53 -16.16
N ASP A 136 3.84 -22.45 -17.45
CA ASP A 136 4.07 -23.64 -18.27
C ASP A 136 5.25 -24.47 -17.73
N ALA A 137 6.31 -23.83 -17.25
CA ALA A 137 7.48 -24.48 -16.68
C ALA A 137 7.25 -25.09 -15.27
N HIS A 138 6.30 -24.53 -14.50
CA HIS A 138 6.01 -24.94 -13.11
C HIS A 138 4.56 -25.44 -12.94
N SER A 139 4.02 -26.10 -13.97
CA SER A 139 2.63 -26.58 -13.96
C SER A 139 2.28 -27.48 -12.75
N ASN A 140 3.27 -28.17 -12.19
CA ASN A 140 3.15 -28.98 -10.97
C ASN A 140 2.84 -28.16 -9.70
N GLU A 141 3.28 -26.91 -9.60
CA GLU A 141 2.99 -26.01 -8.47
C GLU A 141 1.55 -25.47 -8.54
N PHE A 142 1.01 -25.37 -9.75
CA PHE A 142 -0.31 -24.77 -10.01
C PHE A 142 -1.42 -25.79 -10.27
N HIS A 143 -1.10 -27.09 -10.36
CA HIS A 143 -2.13 -28.11 -10.45
C HIS A 143 -2.67 -28.45 -9.05
N ARG A 144 -4.00 -28.53 -8.92
CA ARG A 144 -4.63 -29.20 -7.78
C ARG A 144 -5.05 -30.60 -8.23
N PRO A 145 -4.42 -31.68 -7.72
CA PRO A 145 -4.82 -33.02 -8.12
C PRO A 145 -6.27 -33.26 -7.69
N GLY A 146 -7.00 -34.03 -8.49
CA GLY A 146 -8.37 -34.41 -8.15
C GLY A 146 -8.41 -35.10 -6.80
N LEU A 147 -9.16 -34.54 -5.85
CA LEU A 147 -9.38 -35.16 -4.55
C LEU A 147 -10.60 -36.08 -4.66
N VAL A 148 -10.40 -37.36 -4.36
CA VAL A 148 -11.48 -38.33 -4.23
C VAL A 148 -11.69 -38.68 -2.76
N ARG A 149 -12.96 -38.76 -2.35
CA ARG A 149 -13.30 -39.26 -1.02
C ARG A 149 -13.30 -40.78 -1.07
N VAL A 150 -12.37 -41.39 -0.34
CA VAL A 150 -12.24 -42.85 -0.21
C VAL A 150 -12.43 -43.28 1.24
N SER A 151 -13.12 -44.40 1.41
CA SER A 151 -13.17 -45.14 2.67
C SER A 151 -12.38 -46.43 2.48
N HIS A 152 -11.46 -46.74 3.39
CA HIS A 152 -10.70 -47.99 3.35
C HIS A 152 -10.96 -48.85 4.59
N ILE A 153 -10.83 -50.16 4.44
CA ILE A 153 -10.86 -51.11 5.55
C ILE A 153 -9.52 -51.84 5.53
N LEU A 154 -8.72 -51.67 6.59
CA LEU A 154 -7.41 -52.30 6.72
C LEU A 154 -7.56 -53.64 7.46
N VAL A 155 -7.03 -54.72 6.86
CA VAL A 155 -7.01 -56.05 7.48
C VAL A 155 -5.65 -56.73 7.30
N PRO A 156 -5.28 -57.70 8.17
CA PRO A 156 -3.93 -58.24 8.23
C PRO A 156 -3.58 -59.14 7.04
N THR A 157 -4.58 -59.71 6.36
CA THR A 157 -4.36 -60.72 5.31
C THR A 157 -5.22 -60.45 4.08
N LYS A 158 -4.67 -60.79 2.90
CA LYS A 158 -5.37 -60.68 1.62
C LYS A 158 -6.64 -61.54 1.59
N ALA A 159 -6.61 -62.74 2.18
CA ALA A 159 -7.78 -63.61 2.25
C ALA A 159 -8.95 -62.93 2.96
N ARG A 160 -8.69 -62.31 4.12
CA ARG A 160 -9.71 -61.59 4.88
C ARG A 160 -10.23 -60.35 4.15
N ALA A 161 -9.36 -59.66 3.39
CA ALA A 161 -9.77 -58.53 2.57
C ALA A 161 -10.73 -58.95 1.45
N MET A 162 -10.48 -60.10 0.81
CA MET A 162 -11.32 -60.61 -0.29
C MET A 162 -12.68 -61.12 0.21
N GLU A 163 -12.74 -61.71 1.40
CA GLU A 163 -14.00 -62.07 2.07
C GLU A 163 -14.88 -60.83 2.32
N ILE A 164 -14.31 -59.81 2.97
CA ILE A 164 -15.04 -58.57 3.29
C ILE A 164 -15.42 -57.82 2.00
N LEU A 165 -14.60 -57.86 0.96
CA LEU A 165 -14.92 -57.29 -0.35
C LEU A 165 -16.12 -57.96 -1.02
N ALA A 166 -16.33 -59.26 -0.80
CA ALA A 166 -17.48 -59.99 -1.33
C ALA A 166 -18.79 -59.62 -0.61
N GLU A 167 -18.71 -59.30 0.69
CA GLU A 167 -19.85 -58.85 1.51
C GLU A 167 -20.19 -57.37 1.32
N ALA A 168 -19.20 -56.54 0.99
CA ALA A 168 -19.33 -55.08 0.90
C ALA A 168 -19.66 -54.54 -0.52
N LYS A 169 -19.78 -55.42 -1.52
CA LYS A 169 -20.26 -55.10 -2.88
C LYS A 169 -21.78 -55.11 -2.94
#